data_AF-A0A0P0Z6W0-F1
#
_entry.id   AF-A0A0P0Z6W0-F1
#
_cell.length_a   1.000
_cell.length_b   1.000
_cell.length_c   1.000
_cell.angle_alpha   90.00
_cell.angle_beta   90.00
_cell.angle_gamma   90.00
#
_symmetry.space_group_name_H-M   'P 1'
#
loop_
_entity.id
_entity.type
_entity.pdbx_description
1 polymer ?
#
loop_
_entity_poly.entity_id
_entity_poly.type
_entity_poly.pdbx_seq_one_letter_code
_entity_poly.pdbx_strand_id
1 'polypeptide(L)'
;MGRLFAFAAKNDVGLGGPDVVTGRKGQMKNSNPFFKRYKGQLAFVGMAVQEPTLTYENPKTGKLFRKDEFEAFATEYLGVDVLFRSTGSPWLRHP
;
A
#
# COMPACT_ATOMS: atom_id res chain seq x y z
N MET A 1 7.05 11.14 11.16
CA MET A 1 6.18 10.96 10.00
C MET A 1 5.17 12.09 9.79
N GLY A 2 4.39 12.54 10.78
CA GLY A 2 3.35 13.56 10.56
C GLY A 2 3.80 14.86 9.84
N ARG A 3 4.99 15.40 10.19
CA ARG A 3 5.56 16.58 9.51
C ARG A 3 5.81 16.37 8.01
N LEU A 4 6.24 15.17 7.61
CA LEU A 4 6.49 14.82 6.20
C LEU A 4 5.19 14.83 5.40
N PHE A 5 4.14 14.19 5.91
CA PHE A 5 2.85 14.14 5.23
C PHE A 5 2.18 15.52 5.14
N ALA A 6 2.26 16.32 6.22
CA ALA A 6 1.75 17.68 6.21
C ALA A 6 2.48 18.55 5.19
N PHE A 7 3.81 18.42 5.11
CA PHE A 7 4.59 19.10 4.08
C PHE A 7 4.17 18.65 2.68
N ALA A 8 4.05 17.35 2.44
CA ALA A 8 3.72 16.82 1.13
C ALA A 8 2.35 17.29 0.63
N ALA A 9 1.33 17.22 1.51
CA ALA A 9 -0.02 17.68 1.19
C ALA A 9 -0.08 19.20 0.92
N LYS A 10 0.74 20.00 1.61
CA LYS A 10 0.78 21.46 1.41
C LYS A 10 1.53 21.87 0.13
N ASN A 11 2.49 21.08 -0.32
CA ASN A 11 3.44 21.46 -1.37
C ASN A 11 3.30 20.62 -2.65
N ASP A 12 2.16 19.96 -2.86
CA ASP A 12 1.88 19.16 -4.06
C ASP A 12 2.96 18.08 -4.33
N VAL A 13 3.40 17.40 -3.26
CA VAL A 13 4.41 16.35 -3.34
C VAL A 13 3.76 14.98 -3.19
N GLY A 14 4.09 14.08 -4.11
CA GLY A 14 3.71 12.67 -4.04
C GLY A 14 4.50 11.89 -2.99
N LEU A 15 3.88 10.88 -2.38
CA LEU A 15 4.53 9.97 -1.45
C LEU A 15 4.36 8.52 -1.89
N GLY A 16 5.15 7.62 -1.31
CA GLY A 16 5.04 6.20 -1.64
C GLY A 16 5.76 5.30 -0.67
N GLY A 17 5.75 4.01 -0.99
CA GLY A 17 6.36 2.98 -0.18
C GLY A 17 6.57 1.68 -0.96
N PRO A 18 7.57 0.88 -0.57
CA PRO A 18 7.94 -0.32 -1.32
C PRO A 18 6.97 -1.49 -1.12
N ASP A 19 6.11 -1.46 -0.08
CA ASP A 19 5.40 -2.65 0.38
C ASP A 19 3.94 -2.35 0.75
N VAL A 20 2.98 -2.86 -0.03
CA VAL A 20 1.56 -2.97 0.37
C VAL A 20 1.37 -4.27 1.12
N VAL A 21 1.61 -4.26 2.44
CA VAL A 21 1.37 -5.42 3.29
C VAL A 21 0.26 -5.12 4.27
N THR A 22 -0.89 -5.76 4.07
CA THR A 22 -2.02 -5.55 4.97
C THR A 22 -1.68 -6.11 6.36
N GLY A 23 -1.98 -5.35 7.42
CA GLY A 23 -1.80 -5.81 8.80
C GLY A 23 -0.36 -5.89 9.33
N ARG A 24 0.67 -5.52 8.56
CA ARG A 24 2.07 -5.52 9.05
C ARG A 24 2.24 -4.53 10.20
N LYS A 25 2.47 -5.04 11.42
CA LYS A 25 2.51 -4.26 12.67
C LYS A 25 3.37 -2.99 12.57
N GLY A 26 4.54 -3.07 11.97
CA GLY A 26 5.46 -1.92 11.83
C GLY A 26 4.88 -0.78 11.00
N GLN A 27 4.27 -1.08 9.85
CA GLN A 27 3.66 -0.09 8.97
C GLN A 27 2.35 0.45 9.55
N MET A 28 1.54 -0.43 10.17
CA MET A 28 0.28 -0.06 10.83
C MET A 28 0.47 0.86 12.04
N LYS A 29 1.66 0.83 12.68
CA LYS A 29 2.02 1.78 13.75
C LYS A 29 2.72 3.05 13.26
N ASN A 30 3.12 3.10 11.99
CA ASN A 30 3.87 4.21 11.41
C ASN A 30 3.18 4.80 10.17
N SER A 31 3.60 4.44 8.97
CA SER A 31 3.21 5.10 7.72
C SER A 31 1.73 4.95 7.36
N ASN A 32 1.14 3.76 7.55
CA ASN A 32 -0.20 3.45 7.05
C ASN A 32 -1.30 4.35 7.64
N PRO A 33 -1.32 4.66 8.95
CA PRO A 33 -2.23 5.65 9.51
C PRO A 33 -2.11 7.05 8.89
N PHE A 34 -0.91 7.47 8.48
CA PHE A 34 -0.75 8.77 7.82
C PHE A 34 -1.28 8.74 6.39
N PHE A 35 -1.00 7.69 5.61
CA PHE A 35 -1.61 7.51 4.29
C PHE A 35 -3.14 7.53 4.37
N LYS A 36 -3.73 6.78 5.31
CA LYS A 36 -5.18 6.82 5.56
C LYS A 36 -5.69 8.23 5.90
N ARG A 37 -4.98 8.97 6.77
CA ARG A 37 -5.37 10.31 7.20
C ARG A 37 -5.29 11.35 6.07
N TYR A 38 -4.30 11.23 5.19
CA TYR A 38 -4.05 12.15 4.08
C TYR A 38 -4.57 11.63 2.73
N LYS A 39 -5.46 10.63 2.75
CA LYS A 39 -6.10 10.10 1.56
C LYS A 39 -6.80 11.23 0.79
N GLY A 40 -6.51 11.35 -0.49
CA GLY A 40 -7.03 12.41 -1.37
C GLY A 40 -6.45 13.82 -1.12
N GLN A 41 -5.43 13.96 -0.27
CA GLN A 41 -4.77 15.24 0.03
C GLN A 41 -3.32 15.31 -0.46
N LEU A 42 -2.76 14.18 -0.92
CA LEU A 42 -1.42 14.13 -1.50
C LEU A 42 -1.54 14.24 -3.03
N ALA A 43 -0.53 14.83 -3.67
CA ALA A 43 -0.50 14.98 -5.13
C ALA A 43 -0.54 13.63 -5.85
N PHE A 44 0.09 12.62 -5.23
CA PHE A 44 0.18 11.27 -5.74
C PHE A 44 0.56 10.29 -4.62
N VAL A 45 0.07 9.07 -4.70
CA VAL A 45 0.45 7.95 -3.84
C VAL A 45 0.80 6.74 -4.69
N GLY A 46 2.10 6.43 -4.75
CA GLY A 46 2.61 5.24 -5.44
C GLY A 46 3.07 4.16 -4.46
N MET A 47 2.59 2.93 -4.64
CA MET A 47 2.98 1.81 -3.79
C MET A 47 3.33 0.57 -4.61
N ALA A 48 4.08 -0.37 -4.03
CA ALA A 48 4.42 -1.62 -4.69
C ALA A 48 3.94 -2.87 -3.94
N VAL A 49 3.58 -3.91 -4.70
CA VAL A 49 3.53 -5.31 -4.25
C VAL A 49 4.79 -6.00 -4.77
N GLN A 50 5.73 -6.31 -3.89
CA GLN A 50 7.01 -6.92 -4.25
C GLN A 50 6.91 -8.45 -4.23
N GLU A 51 7.87 -9.14 -4.86
CA GLU A 51 7.94 -10.61 -4.82
C GLU A 51 7.87 -11.18 -3.40
N PRO A 52 8.59 -10.63 -2.39
CA PRO A 52 8.47 -11.12 -1.02
C PRO A 52 7.08 -10.87 -0.40
N THR A 53 6.36 -9.84 -0.85
CA THR A 53 5.00 -9.56 -0.36
C THR A 53 4.02 -10.67 -0.77
N LEU A 54 4.28 -11.35 -1.90
CA LEU A 54 3.44 -12.45 -2.41
C LEU A 54 3.47 -13.71 -1.54
N THR A 55 4.47 -13.85 -0.67
CA THR A 55 4.61 -15.02 0.22
C THR A 55 3.93 -14.80 1.58
N TYR A 56 3.34 -13.61 1.80
CA TYR A 56 2.74 -13.29 3.08
C TYR A 56 1.33 -13.86 3.23
N GLU A 57 1.09 -14.43 4.40
CA GLU A 57 -0.21 -14.95 4.78
C GLU A 57 -1.07 -13.84 5.39
N ASN A 58 -2.35 -13.85 5.02
CA ASN A 58 -3.37 -13.06 5.67
C ASN A 58 -3.65 -13.70 7.05
N PRO A 59 -3.36 -13.00 8.16
CA PRO A 59 -3.56 -13.54 9.50
C PRO A 59 -5.03 -13.80 9.84
N LYS A 60 -5.98 -13.24 9.07
CA LYS A 60 -7.41 -13.49 9.23
C LYS A 60 -7.88 -14.78 8.58
N THR A 61 -7.26 -15.17 7.47
CA THR A 61 -7.72 -16.32 6.65
C THR A 61 -6.76 -17.50 6.67
N GLY A 62 -5.51 -17.30 7.10
CA GLY A 62 -4.44 -18.29 7.08
C GLY A 62 -3.97 -18.67 5.67
N LYS A 63 -4.34 -17.89 4.66
CA LYS A 63 -3.96 -18.10 3.24
C LYS A 63 -3.10 -16.96 2.75
N LEU A 64 -2.34 -17.18 1.68
CA LEU A 64 -1.67 -16.10 0.97
C LEU A 64 -2.67 -15.02 0.54
N PHE A 65 -2.24 -13.76 0.60
CA PHE A 65 -3.06 -12.65 0.12
C PHE A 65 -3.42 -12.81 -1.36
N ARG A 66 -4.69 -12.57 -1.66
CA ARG A 66 -5.21 -12.48 -3.02
C ARG A 66 -4.98 -11.08 -3.60
N LYS A 67 -5.02 -11.01 -4.94
CA LYS A 67 -4.89 -9.75 -5.71
C LYS A 67 -5.83 -8.66 -5.18
N ASP A 68 -7.11 -8.99 -5.02
CA ASP A 68 -8.14 -8.05 -4.57
C ASP A 68 -7.93 -7.59 -3.13
N GLU A 69 -7.34 -8.40 -2.26
CA GLU A 69 -6.99 -7.99 -0.90
C GLU A 69 -5.87 -6.94 -0.88
N PHE A 70 -4.87 -7.07 -1.75
CA PHE A 70 -3.85 -6.04 -1.94
C PHE A 70 -4.44 -4.77 -2.55
N GLU A 71 -5.24 -4.91 -3.59
CA GLU A 71 -5.89 -3.78 -4.28
C GLU A 71 -6.79 -3.01 -3.33
N ALA A 72 -7.68 -3.68 -2.59
CA ALA A 72 -8.57 -3.05 -1.63
C ALA A 72 -7.78 -2.34 -0.52
N PHE A 73 -6.74 -2.97 0.04
CA PHE A 73 -5.94 -2.28 1.05
C PHE A 73 -5.21 -1.05 0.48
N ALA A 74 -4.65 -1.15 -0.73
CA ALA A 74 -3.98 -0.04 -1.39
C ALA A 74 -4.96 1.13 -1.66
N THR A 75 -6.09 0.88 -2.31
CA THR A 75 -6.99 1.95 -2.77
C THR A 75 -7.93 2.42 -1.67
N GLU A 76 -8.51 1.51 -0.89
CA GLU A 76 -9.53 1.83 0.11
C GLU A 76 -8.91 2.33 1.41
N TYR A 77 -7.82 1.73 1.88
CA TYR A 77 -7.20 2.11 3.14
C TYR A 77 -6.10 3.16 2.97
N LEU A 78 -5.14 2.94 2.06
CA LEU A 78 -3.97 3.82 1.90
C LEU A 78 -4.22 5.02 0.97
N GLY A 79 -5.18 4.92 0.05
CA GLY A 79 -5.42 5.96 -0.95
C GLY A 79 -4.38 5.99 -2.06
N VAL A 80 -3.94 4.80 -2.49
CA VAL A 80 -2.97 4.61 -3.57
C VAL A 80 -3.59 4.96 -4.92
N ASP A 81 -2.89 5.79 -5.70
CA ASP A 81 -3.25 6.12 -7.08
C ASP A 81 -2.69 5.08 -8.06
N VAL A 82 -1.46 4.61 -7.81
CA VAL A 82 -0.80 3.59 -8.64
C VAL A 82 -0.19 2.50 -7.78
N LEU A 83 -0.59 1.26 -8.07
CA LEU A 83 -0.04 0.05 -7.46
C LEU A 83 0.90 -0.65 -8.45
N PHE A 84 2.21 -0.51 -8.27
CA PHE A 84 3.23 -1.23 -9.01
C PHE A 84 3.24 -2.69 -8.57
N ARG A 85 3.18 -3.62 -9.53
CA ARG A 85 3.11 -5.06 -9.24
C ARG A 85 4.37 -5.73 -9.71
N SER A 86 4.93 -6.57 -8.85
CA SER A 86 5.97 -7.52 -9.21
C SER A 86 5.55 -8.35 -10.43
N THR A 87 6.49 -8.61 -11.33
CA THR A 87 6.30 -9.47 -12.49
C THR A 87 6.07 -10.93 -12.11
N GLY A 88 6.47 -11.34 -10.90
CA GLY A 88 6.20 -12.65 -10.32
C GLY A 88 4.77 -12.84 -9.81
N SER A 89 3.92 -11.81 -9.87
CA SER A 89 2.53 -11.86 -9.40
C SER A 89 1.73 -12.99 -10.08
N PRO A 90 1.13 -13.93 -9.32
CA PRO A 90 0.43 -15.08 -9.89
C PRO A 90 -0.69 -14.73 -10.88
N TRP A 91 -1.36 -13.60 -10.65
CA TRP A 91 -2.49 -13.11 -11.44
C TRP A 91 -2.10 -12.37 -12.72
N LEU A 92 -0.81 -12.21 -13.04
CA LEU A 92 -0.39 -11.72 -14.35
C LEU A 92 -0.41 -12.82 -15.43
N ARG A 93 -0.38 -14.10 -15.01
CA ARG A 93 -0.41 -15.25 -15.91
C ARG A 93 -1.82 -15.61 -16.41
N HIS A 94 -2.85 -15.16 -15.68
CA HIS A 94 -4.26 -15.38 -16.00
C HIS A 94 -5.05 -14.09 -15.66
N PRO A 95 -4.96 -13.05 -16.50
CA PRO A 95 -5.50 -11.71 -16.21
C PRO A 95 -7.02 -11.63 -16.14
#